data_AF-A0A4C1U282-F1
#
_entry.id   AF-A0A4C1U282-F1
#
_cell.length_a   1.000
_cell.length_b   1.000
_cell.length_c   1.000
_cell.angle_alpha   90.00
_cell.angle_beta   90.00
_cell.angle_gamma   90.00
#
_symmetry.space_group_name_H-M   'P 1'
#
loop_
_entity.id
_entity.type
_entity.pdbx_description
1 polymer ?
#
loop_
_entity_poly.entity_id
_entity_poly.type
_entity_poly.pdbx_seq_one_letter_code
_entity_poly.pdbx_strand_id
1 'polypeptide(L)'
;MYNEALIIIEDMCLTIVNKALVQLGMTAPNREIHDLFDRELQREQEFNSNDLRLFVQSNITKLNIQQKHVYDTIMQAVSNNAGGLYFLDAPGGTGKTFVVSLILATIRSEQKIALALASSGIAATLLEGGRTAHSALKLPLNVQVIETPTCNISRNSAMAKVLRLTSIILWDECTMANKKSLEAFNRTMQDLRGNQQLFGGALILLSGDFRQTLPVIPRSTPADEINACLKSSVFGDMYEN
;
A
#
# COMPACT_ATOMS: atom_id res chain seq x y z
N MET A 1 -27.96 21.27 -7.62
CA MET A 1 -27.66 22.01 -6.38
C MET A 1 -27.51 21.14 -5.13
N TYR A 2 -28.56 20.68 -4.42
CA TYR A 2 -28.37 19.92 -3.17
C TYR A 2 -27.62 18.59 -3.36
N ASN A 3 -27.91 17.86 -4.44
CA ASN A 3 -27.22 16.61 -4.73
C ASN A 3 -25.74 16.84 -5.06
N GLU A 4 -25.39 17.85 -5.86
CA GLU A 4 -24.00 18.18 -6.21
C GLU A 4 -23.18 18.60 -4.99
N ALA A 5 -23.77 19.36 -4.07
CA ALA A 5 -23.11 19.72 -2.81
C ALA A 5 -22.87 18.47 -1.94
N LEU A 6 -23.87 17.60 -1.79
CA LEU A 6 -23.71 16.31 -1.10
C LEU A 6 -22.68 15.42 -1.79
N ILE A 7 -22.59 15.51 -3.13
CA ILE A 7 -21.56 14.81 -3.88
C ILE A 7 -20.20 15.32 -3.43
N ILE A 8 -19.90 16.61 -3.60
CA ILE A 8 -18.60 17.20 -3.25
C ILE A 8 -18.21 16.92 -1.78
N ILE A 9 -19.17 16.98 -0.85
CA ILE A 9 -18.92 16.68 0.57
C ILE A 9 -18.58 15.19 0.75
N GLU A 10 -19.32 14.29 0.11
CA GLU A 10 -19.00 12.87 0.15
C GLU A 10 -17.64 12.57 -0.49
N ASP A 11 -17.24 13.30 -1.53
CA ASP A 11 -15.92 13.16 -2.18
C ASP A 11 -14.80 13.48 -1.18
N MET A 12 -14.97 14.57 -0.43
CA MET A 12 -14.04 14.92 0.64
C MET A 12 -14.02 13.86 1.74
N CYS A 13 -15.18 13.38 2.18
CA CYS A 13 -15.27 12.33 3.21
C CYS A 13 -14.62 11.01 2.76
N LEU A 14 -14.84 10.58 1.52
CA LEU A 14 -14.21 9.39 0.96
C LEU A 14 -12.69 9.58 0.84
N THR A 15 -12.24 10.77 0.46
CA THR A 15 -10.81 11.09 0.34
C THR A 15 -10.10 11.04 1.70
N ILE A 16 -10.73 11.60 2.74
CA ILE A 16 -10.14 11.79 4.07
C ILE A 16 -10.31 10.55 4.96
N VAL A 17 -11.53 10.00 5.05
CA VAL A 17 -11.88 8.93 6.00
C VAL A 17 -12.33 7.62 5.32
N ASN A 18 -12.35 7.55 3.99
CA ASN A 18 -12.80 6.37 3.23
C ASN A 18 -14.20 5.88 3.62
N LYS A 19 -15.07 6.82 4.00
CA LYS A 19 -16.45 6.55 4.41
C LYS A 19 -17.41 7.40 3.59
N ALA A 20 -18.47 6.76 3.13
CA ALA A 20 -19.60 7.45 2.51
C ALA A 20 -20.38 8.25 3.57
N LEU A 21 -21.15 9.25 3.15
CA LEU A 21 -21.94 10.09 4.05
C LEU A 21 -22.93 9.26 4.87
N VAL A 22 -23.53 8.22 4.25
CA VAL A 22 -24.42 7.29 4.95
C VAL A 22 -23.74 6.59 6.14
N GLN A 23 -22.44 6.29 6.01
CA GLN A 23 -21.65 5.65 7.07
C GLN A 23 -21.21 6.62 8.17
N LEU A 24 -21.39 7.92 7.92
CA LEU A 24 -21.17 9.01 8.88
C LEU A 24 -22.50 9.50 9.49
N GLY A 25 -23.63 8.84 9.18
CA GLY A 25 -24.96 9.24 9.65
C GLY A 25 -25.52 10.47 8.93
N MET A 26 -24.97 10.81 7.77
CA MET A 26 -25.39 11.95 6.94
C MET A 26 -26.21 11.48 5.74
N THR A 27 -27.00 12.38 5.17
CA THR A 27 -27.79 12.12 3.95
C THR A 27 -26.86 11.77 2.79
N ALA A 28 -27.06 10.59 2.20
CA ALA A 28 -26.27 10.15 1.05
C ALA A 28 -26.67 10.94 -0.22
N PRO A 29 -25.72 11.25 -1.10
CA PRO A 29 -26.06 11.75 -2.42
C PRO A 29 -26.72 10.64 -3.24
N ASN A 30 -27.64 11.04 -4.12
CA ASN A 30 -28.24 10.14 -5.09
C ASN A 30 -27.22 9.96 -6.23
N ARG A 31 -26.59 8.78 -6.28
CA ARG A 31 -25.55 8.40 -7.25
C ARG A 31 -25.87 7.06 -7.88
N GLU A 32 -25.49 6.86 -9.12
CA GLU A 32 -25.36 5.51 -9.62
C GLU A 32 -24.20 4.83 -8.90
N ILE A 33 -24.40 3.58 -8.46
CA ILE A 33 -23.41 2.82 -7.70
C ILE A 33 -22.05 2.73 -8.43
N HIS A 34 -22.07 2.87 -9.77
CA HIS A 34 -20.87 2.92 -10.62
C HIS A 34 -19.94 4.10 -10.30
N ASP A 35 -20.47 5.27 -9.89
CA ASP A 35 -19.68 6.48 -9.62
C ASP A 35 -18.79 6.36 -8.37
N LEU A 36 -19.17 5.52 -7.40
CA LEU A 36 -18.34 5.20 -6.24
C LEU A 36 -17.25 4.17 -6.56
N PHE A 37 -17.52 3.29 -7.52
CA PHE A 37 -16.60 2.22 -7.93
C PHE A 37 -15.39 2.73 -8.72
N ASP A 38 -15.52 3.85 -9.43
CA ASP A 38 -14.43 4.38 -10.25
C ASP A 38 -13.51 5.37 -9.50
N ARG A 39 -13.91 5.90 -8.34
CA ARG A 39 -13.12 6.96 -7.66
C ARG A 39 -11.80 6.53 -7.07
N GLU A 40 -11.77 5.38 -6.40
CA GLU A 40 -10.51 4.86 -5.85
C GLU A 40 -9.54 4.57 -7.01
N LEU A 41 -10.07 4.11 -8.15
CA LEU A 41 -9.29 3.88 -9.34
C LEU A 41 -8.82 5.20 -9.99
N GLN A 42 -9.72 6.18 -10.14
CA GLN A 42 -9.43 7.52 -10.66
C GLN A 42 -8.36 8.21 -9.82
N ARG A 43 -8.48 8.17 -8.49
CA ARG A 43 -7.49 8.72 -7.57
C ARG A 43 -6.10 8.14 -7.79
N GLU A 44 -6.00 6.85 -8.09
CA GLU A 44 -4.73 6.19 -8.38
C GLU A 44 -4.21 6.41 -9.82
N GLN A 45 -5.00 7.08 -10.67
CA GLN A 45 -4.68 7.40 -12.08
C GLN A 45 -4.55 8.91 -12.36
N GLU A 46 -5.06 9.78 -11.49
CA GLU A 46 -5.14 11.23 -11.69
C GLU A 46 -3.83 12.01 -11.41
N PHE A 47 -2.70 11.32 -11.29
CA PHE A 47 -1.41 11.98 -11.08
C PHE A 47 -0.96 12.76 -12.33
N ASN A 48 -0.42 13.97 -12.14
CA ASN A 48 0.13 14.75 -13.25
C ASN A 48 1.40 14.09 -13.80
N SER A 49 1.27 13.38 -14.91
CA SER A 49 2.39 12.67 -15.53
C SER A 49 3.55 13.58 -15.94
N ASN A 50 3.30 14.84 -16.29
CA ASN A 50 4.39 15.74 -16.68
C ASN A 50 5.23 16.12 -15.46
N ASP A 51 4.59 16.47 -14.35
CA ASP A 51 5.28 16.79 -13.09
C ASP A 51 6.05 15.58 -12.58
N LEU A 52 5.46 14.38 -12.65
CA LEU A 52 6.13 13.14 -12.29
C LEU A 52 7.33 12.85 -13.19
N ARG A 53 7.22 13.03 -14.52
CA ARG A 53 8.36 12.83 -15.44
C ARG A 53 9.50 13.80 -15.14
N LEU A 54 9.19 15.07 -14.88
CA LEU A 54 10.19 16.07 -14.51
C LEU A 54 10.85 15.73 -13.17
N PHE A 55 10.07 15.29 -12.18
CA PHE A 55 10.59 14.79 -10.92
C PHE A 55 11.54 13.60 -11.13
N VAL A 56 11.15 12.62 -11.95
CA VAL A 56 11.97 11.43 -12.22
C VAL A 56 13.27 11.81 -12.92
N GLN A 57 13.21 12.59 -13.99
CA GLN A 57 14.39 13.02 -14.76
C GLN A 57 15.38 13.80 -13.88
N SER A 58 14.88 14.65 -12.99
CA SER A 58 15.71 15.47 -12.11
C SER A 58 16.34 14.69 -10.95
N ASN A 59 15.82 13.51 -10.61
CA ASN A 59 16.21 12.79 -9.39
C ASN A 59 16.86 11.43 -9.67
N ILE A 60 16.65 10.82 -10.84
CA ILE A 60 17.26 9.54 -11.20
C ILE A 60 18.80 9.63 -11.23
N THR A 61 19.34 10.78 -11.59
CA THR A 61 20.79 11.05 -11.63
C THR A 61 21.40 11.27 -10.25
N LYS A 62 20.58 11.47 -9.21
CA LYS A 62 21.00 11.68 -7.82
C LYS A 62 21.11 10.38 -7.02
N LEU A 63 20.67 9.26 -7.59
CA LEU A 63 20.78 7.95 -6.95
C LEU A 63 22.26 7.58 -6.79
N ASN A 64 22.63 7.16 -5.58
CA ASN A 64 23.92 6.48 -5.41
C ASN A 64 23.86 5.06 -6.02
N ILE A 65 25.01 4.39 -6.10
CA ILE A 65 25.13 3.07 -6.75
C ILE A 65 24.17 2.04 -6.16
N GLN A 66 24.02 1.99 -4.83
CA GLN A 66 23.14 1.02 -4.16
C GLN A 66 21.66 1.35 -4.39
N GLN A 67 21.29 2.62 -4.27
CA GLN A 67 19.92 3.08 -4.54
C GLN A 67 19.53 2.85 -6.01
N LYS A 68 20.48 3.06 -6.93
CA LYS A 68 20.30 2.78 -8.35
C LYS A 68 20.08 1.29 -8.61
N HIS A 69 20.85 0.43 -7.96
CA HIS A 69 20.65 -1.02 -8.05
C HIS A 69 19.24 -1.44 -7.60
N VAL A 70 18.76 -0.91 -6.47
CA VAL A 70 17.39 -1.15 -5.99
C VAL A 70 16.36 -0.66 -7.01
N TYR A 71 16.51 0.58 -7.48
CA TYR A 71 15.61 1.17 -8.47
C TYR A 71 15.54 0.33 -9.75
N ASP A 72 16.69 0.02 -10.36
CA ASP A 72 16.79 -0.73 -11.61
C ASP A 72 16.19 -2.14 -11.46
N THR A 73 16.44 -2.82 -10.32
CA THR A 73 15.87 -4.14 -10.01
C THR A 73 14.34 -4.11 -9.97
N ILE A 74 13.77 -3.14 -9.26
CA ILE A 74 12.30 -3.02 -9.14
C ILE A 74 11.68 -2.60 -10.47
N MET A 75 12.29 -1.68 -11.22
CA MET A 75 11.80 -1.30 -12.55
C MET A 75 11.82 -2.47 -13.54
N GLN A 76 12.85 -3.32 -13.47
CA GLN A 76 12.92 -4.55 -14.26
C GLN A 76 11.84 -5.56 -13.87
N ALA A 77 11.56 -5.73 -12.57
CA ALA A 77 10.48 -6.60 -12.10
C ALA A 77 9.10 -6.10 -12.58
N VAL A 78 8.88 -4.78 -12.57
CA VAL A 78 7.66 -4.14 -13.09
C VAL A 78 7.53 -4.34 -14.60
N SER A 79 8.59 -4.11 -15.38
CA SER A 79 8.54 -4.24 -16.85
C SER A 79 8.28 -5.67 -17.30
N ASN A 80 8.84 -6.65 -16.58
CA ASN A 80 8.66 -8.07 -16.86
C ASN A 80 7.34 -8.65 -16.32
N ASN A 81 6.55 -7.88 -15.55
CA ASN A 81 5.39 -8.38 -14.80
C ASN A 81 5.72 -9.63 -13.96
N ALA A 82 6.93 -9.68 -13.39
CA ALA A 82 7.44 -10.88 -12.74
C ALA A 82 6.75 -11.20 -11.40
N GLY A 83 6.00 -10.23 -10.84
CA GLY A 83 5.48 -10.30 -9.48
C GLY A 83 6.61 -10.41 -8.45
N GLY A 84 6.26 -10.84 -7.23
CA GLY A 84 7.23 -11.20 -6.19
C GLY A 84 7.20 -10.29 -4.97
N LEU A 85 8.00 -10.64 -3.96
CA LEU A 85 8.12 -9.92 -2.70
C LEU A 85 9.57 -9.47 -2.53
N TYR A 86 9.78 -8.17 -2.40
CA TYR A 86 11.07 -7.56 -2.13
C TYR A 86 11.02 -6.82 -0.79
N PHE A 87 12.15 -6.79 -0.09
CA PHE A 87 12.32 -6.02 1.13
C PHE A 87 13.49 -5.05 0.99
N LEU A 88 13.23 -3.77 1.19
CA LEU A 88 14.23 -2.73 1.26
C LEU A 88 14.61 -2.50 2.72
N ASP A 89 15.69 -3.16 3.16
CA ASP A 89 16.34 -2.86 4.44
C ASP A 89 17.15 -1.58 4.29
N ALA A 90 16.63 -0.49 4.83
CA ALA A 90 17.24 0.83 4.70
C ALA A 90 17.24 1.52 6.07
N PRO A 91 18.41 1.60 6.75
CA PRO A 91 18.53 2.32 8.00
C PRO A 91 18.11 3.78 7.88
N GLY A 92 17.78 4.39 9.02
CA GLY A 92 17.47 5.81 9.10
C GLY A 92 18.54 6.67 8.41
N GLY A 93 18.11 7.62 7.58
CA GLY A 93 19.01 8.54 6.87
C GLY A 93 19.63 8.02 5.56
N THR A 94 19.31 6.81 5.12
CA THR A 94 19.88 6.23 3.86
C THR A 94 19.12 6.62 2.58
N GLY A 95 18.08 7.45 2.69
CA GLY A 95 17.28 7.88 1.54
C GLY A 95 16.23 6.88 1.08
N LYS A 96 15.78 5.95 1.95
CA LYS A 96 14.68 5.00 1.70
C LYS A 96 13.47 5.67 1.02
N THR A 97 12.93 6.72 1.66
CA THR A 97 11.78 7.47 1.15
C THR A 97 12.05 8.08 -0.21
N PHE A 98 13.28 8.55 -0.47
CA PHE A 98 13.64 9.10 -1.78
C PHE A 98 13.58 8.04 -2.88
N VAL A 99 14.13 6.84 -2.65
CA VAL A 99 14.07 5.72 -3.60
C VAL A 99 12.62 5.26 -3.82
N VAL A 100 11.87 5.09 -2.73
CA VAL A 100 10.46 4.68 -2.76
C VAL A 100 9.61 5.68 -3.54
N SER A 101 9.75 6.98 -3.27
CA SER A 101 9.02 8.02 -4.00
C SER A 101 9.40 8.08 -5.47
N LEU A 102 10.68 7.85 -5.81
CA LEU A 102 11.12 7.80 -7.20
C LEU A 102 10.55 6.59 -7.98
N ILE A 103 10.46 5.42 -7.33
CA ILE A 103 9.80 4.22 -7.88
C ILE A 103 8.32 4.51 -8.16
N LEU A 104 7.59 5.06 -7.18
CA LEU A 104 6.18 5.44 -7.33
C LEU A 104 5.99 6.43 -8.49
N ALA A 105 6.80 7.51 -8.50
CA ALA A 105 6.72 8.54 -9.52
C ALA A 105 7.00 7.99 -10.93
N THR A 106 7.99 7.12 -11.08
CA THR A 106 8.33 6.51 -12.38
C THR A 106 7.15 5.74 -12.94
N ILE A 107 6.59 4.83 -12.16
CA ILE A 107 5.48 3.96 -12.60
C ILE A 107 4.23 4.79 -12.89
N ARG A 108 3.88 5.74 -12.02
CA ARG A 108 2.71 6.62 -12.22
C ARG A 108 2.86 7.56 -13.42
N SER A 109 4.08 7.98 -13.74
CA SER A 109 4.37 8.79 -14.94
C SER A 109 4.14 8.05 -16.27
N GLU A 110 4.07 6.72 -16.20
CA GLU A 110 3.69 5.82 -17.30
C GLU A 110 2.19 5.46 -17.29
N GLN A 111 1.37 6.18 -16.50
CA GLN A 111 -0.07 5.93 -16.38
C GLN A 111 -0.42 4.54 -15.81
N LYS A 112 0.52 3.92 -15.08
CA LYS A 112 0.32 2.66 -14.36
C LYS A 112 -0.02 2.93 -12.90
N ILE A 113 -0.76 2.00 -12.29
CA ILE A 113 -1.18 2.10 -10.89
C ILE A 113 -0.07 1.57 -9.98
N ALA A 114 0.52 2.46 -9.19
CA ALA A 114 1.44 2.11 -8.11
C ALA A 114 0.81 2.51 -6.76
N LEU A 115 0.44 1.51 -5.95
CA LEU A 115 -0.25 1.74 -4.69
C LEU A 115 0.76 2.02 -3.56
N ALA A 116 0.61 3.16 -2.89
CA ALA A 116 1.48 3.59 -1.80
C ALA A 116 0.81 3.39 -0.44
N LEU A 117 1.31 2.43 0.34
CA LEU A 117 0.86 2.10 1.68
C LEU A 117 1.94 2.42 2.71
N ALA A 118 1.53 2.74 3.93
CA ALA A 118 2.44 2.83 5.06
C ALA A 118 1.80 2.32 6.35
N SER A 119 2.59 1.91 7.35
CA SER A 119 2.05 1.45 8.64
C SER A 119 1.49 2.59 9.50
N SER A 120 2.06 3.80 9.41
CA SER A 120 1.65 4.98 10.17
C SER A 120 1.13 6.12 9.27
N GLY A 121 0.30 7.00 9.84
CA GLY A 121 -0.23 8.16 9.12
C GLY A 121 0.88 9.12 8.67
N ILE A 122 1.88 9.35 9.53
CA ILE A 122 3.02 10.24 9.23
C ILE A 122 3.82 9.69 8.05
N ALA A 123 4.14 8.39 8.05
CA ALA A 123 4.84 7.77 6.93
C ALA A 123 4.01 7.83 5.63
N ALA A 124 2.69 7.63 5.72
CA ALA A 124 1.81 7.75 4.56
C ALA A 124 1.85 9.17 3.94
N THR A 125 1.94 10.23 4.75
CA THR A 125 2.00 11.61 4.22
C THR A 125 3.29 11.93 3.45
N LEU A 126 4.35 11.15 3.64
CA LEU A 126 5.62 11.34 2.92
C LEU A 126 5.60 10.73 1.52
N LEU A 127 4.61 9.89 1.23
CA LEU A 127 4.40 9.26 -0.07
C LEU A 127 3.27 9.98 -0.79
N GLU A 128 3.49 10.37 -2.03
CA GLU A 128 2.43 10.97 -2.84
C GLU A 128 1.27 9.99 -3.00
N GLY A 129 0.04 10.41 -2.71
CA GLY A 129 -1.12 9.51 -2.68
C GLY A 129 -1.08 8.43 -1.59
N GLY A 130 -0.14 8.50 -0.63
CA GLY A 130 0.04 7.50 0.40
C GLY A 130 -1.16 7.36 1.34
N ARG A 131 -1.45 6.13 1.77
CA ARG A 131 -2.49 5.81 2.76
C ARG A 131 -1.96 4.85 3.80
N THR A 132 -2.57 4.82 4.98
CA THR A 132 -2.22 3.78 5.95
C THR A 132 -2.70 2.42 5.46
N ALA A 133 -1.90 1.38 5.61
CA ALA A 133 -2.25 0.02 5.21
C ALA A 133 -3.55 -0.44 5.89
N HIS A 134 -3.75 -0.08 7.16
CA HIS A 134 -5.00 -0.36 7.88
C HIS A 134 -6.23 0.22 7.19
N SER A 135 -6.17 1.48 6.72
CA SER A 135 -7.31 2.15 6.09
C SER A 135 -7.54 1.69 4.64
N ALA A 136 -6.47 1.53 3.86
CA ALA A 136 -6.55 1.12 2.46
C ALA A 136 -6.97 -0.36 2.34
N LEU A 137 -6.36 -1.23 3.14
CA LEU A 137 -6.61 -2.67 3.09
C LEU A 137 -7.80 -3.09 3.96
N LYS A 138 -8.37 -2.19 4.78
CA LYS A 138 -9.45 -2.51 5.74
C LYS A 138 -9.07 -3.71 6.62
N LEU A 139 -7.85 -3.67 7.17
CA LEU A 139 -7.34 -4.72 8.05
C LEU A 139 -8.22 -4.81 9.31
N PRO A 140 -8.56 -6.02 9.79
CA PRO A 140 -9.33 -6.19 11.01
C PRO A 140 -8.54 -5.66 12.21
N LEU A 141 -9.16 -4.94 13.15
CA LEU A 141 -8.45 -4.42 14.33
C LEU A 141 -7.94 -5.54 15.26
N ASN A 142 -8.60 -6.69 15.24
CA ASN A 142 -8.27 -7.86 16.06
C ASN A 142 -7.48 -8.92 15.28
N VAL A 143 -6.55 -8.52 14.41
CA VAL A 143 -5.76 -9.48 13.59
C VAL A 143 -5.10 -10.55 14.46
N GLN A 144 -4.70 -10.21 15.69
CA GLN A 144 -4.00 -11.10 16.62
C GLN A 144 -4.85 -12.30 17.10
N VAL A 145 -6.18 -12.17 17.15
CA VAL A 145 -7.08 -13.21 17.69
C VAL A 145 -7.59 -14.14 16.60
N ILE A 146 -7.63 -13.66 15.35
CA ILE A 146 -8.16 -14.44 14.23
C ILE A 146 -7.08 -15.43 13.74
N GLU A 147 -7.45 -16.69 13.55
CA GLU A 147 -6.55 -17.74 13.03
C GLU A 147 -6.22 -17.51 11.55
N THR A 148 -7.23 -17.21 10.73
CA THR A 148 -7.10 -16.95 9.29
C THR A 148 -7.62 -15.55 8.94
N PRO A 149 -6.93 -14.47 9.35
CA PRO A 149 -7.39 -13.12 9.07
C PRO A 149 -7.37 -12.87 7.55
N THR A 150 -8.35 -12.07 7.11
CA THR A 150 -8.46 -11.53 5.75
C THR A 150 -8.77 -10.04 5.83
N CYS A 151 -8.46 -9.30 4.78
CA CYS A 151 -8.85 -7.91 4.63
C CYS A 151 -10.35 -7.81 4.36
N ASN A 152 -11.02 -6.81 4.94
CA ASN A 152 -12.47 -6.60 4.71
C ASN A 152 -12.72 -5.86 3.38
N ILE A 153 -12.34 -6.48 2.27
CA ILE A 153 -12.45 -5.94 0.91
C ILE A 153 -13.37 -6.85 0.09
N SER A 154 -14.51 -6.31 -0.35
CA SER A 154 -15.40 -7.03 -1.28
C SER A 154 -14.78 -7.12 -2.67
N ARG A 155 -14.98 -8.26 -3.35
CA ARG A 155 -14.51 -8.51 -4.74
C ARG A 155 -14.99 -7.48 -5.75
N ASN A 156 -16.11 -6.82 -5.49
CA ASN A 156 -16.69 -5.81 -6.37
C ASN A 156 -16.28 -4.39 -5.98
N SER A 157 -15.55 -4.21 -4.87
CA SER A 157 -15.15 -2.87 -4.40
C SER A 157 -14.15 -2.18 -5.31
N ALA A 158 -14.13 -0.84 -5.27
CA ALA A 158 -13.17 -0.01 -6.01
C ALA A 158 -11.71 -0.39 -5.67
N MET A 159 -11.42 -0.60 -4.38
CA MET A 159 -10.11 -1.06 -3.91
C MET A 159 -9.75 -2.45 -4.46
N ALA A 160 -10.71 -3.37 -4.60
CA ALA A 160 -10.44 -4.66 -5.24
C ALA A 160 -10.03 -4.49 -6.71
N LYS A 161 -10.61 -3.52 -7.44
CA LYS A 161 -10.20 -3.19 -8.82
C LYS A 161 -8.78 -2.63 -8.84
N VAL A 162 -8.44 -1.71 -7.93
CA VAL A 162 -7.08 -1.18 -7.76
C VAL A 162 -6.08 -2.30 -7.48
N LEU A 163 -6.35 -3.18 -6.51
CA LEU A 163 -5.48 -4.31 -6.15
C LEU A 163 -5.32 -5.35 -7.28
N ARG A 164 -6.30 -5.48 -8.17
CA ARG A 164 -6.17 -6.32 -9.37
C ARG A 164 -5.28 -5.66 -10.43
N LEU A 165 -5.47 -4.37 -10.68
CA LEU A 165 -4.83 -3.64 -11.78
C LEU A 165 -3.46 -3.05 -11.43
N THR A 166 -3.11 -2.97 -10.15
CA THR A 166 -1.83 -2.39 -9.71
C THR A 166 -0.62 -3.15 -10.24
N SER A 167 0.39 -2.40 -10.67
CA SER A 167 1.68 -2.92 -11.12
C SER A 167 2.64 -3.17 -9.96
N ILE A 168 2.53 -2.40 -8.88
CA ILE A 168 3.31 -2.58 -7.66
C ILE A 168 2.53 -2.08 -6.45
N ILE A 169 2.69 -2.77 -5.31
CA ILE A 169 2.20 -2.31 -4.01
C ILE A 169 3.39 -2.10 -3.11
N LEU A 170 3.56 -0.86 -2.66
CA LEU A 170 4.66 -0.44 -1.81
C LEU A 170 4.14 -0.24 -0.39
N TRP A 171 4.75 -0.88 0.60
CA TRP A 171 4.36 -0.73 2.00
C TRP A 171 5.54 -0.27 2.85
N ASP A 172 5.54 1.01 3.19
CA ASP A 172 6.56 1.63 4.03
C ASP A 172 6.31 1.51 5.54
N GLU A 173 7.40 1.48 6.30
CA GLU A 173 7.42 1.14 7.73
C GLU A 173 6.70 -0.18 8.05
N CYS A 174 6.80 -1.16 7.15
CA CYS A 174 6.14 -2.45 7.32
C CYS A 174 6.64 -3.21 8.55
N THR A 175 7.84 -2.91 9.07
CA THR A 175 8.42 -3.52 10.28
C THR A 175 7.58 -3.26 11.53
N MET A 176 6.78 -2.20 11.54
CA MET A 176 5.82 -1.90 12.62
C MET A 176 4.51 -2.70 12.49
N ALA A 177 4.27 -3.36 11.34
CA ALA A 177 3.07 -4.14 11.11
C ALA A 177 3.16 -5.52 11.75
N ASN A 178 2.03 -6.01 12.25
CA ASN A 178 1.92 -7.39 12.71
C ASN A 178 2.01 -8.36 11.53
N LYS A 179 2.74 -9.48 11.67
CA LYS A 179 2.83 -10.52 10.63
C LYS A 179 1.49 -10.98 10.07
N LYS A 180 0.47 -11.06 10.94
CA LYS A 180 -0.87 -11.50 10.53
C LYS A 180 -1.54 -10.51 9.58
N SER A 181 -1.16 -9.23 9.62
CA SER A 181 -1.63 -8.22 8.66
C SER A 181 -1.10 -8.52 7.25
N LEU A 182 0.16 -8.93 7.15
CA LEU A 182 0.77 -9.31 5.88
C LEU A 182 0.19 -10.63 5.34
N GLU A 183 -0.06 -11.61 6.22
CA GLU A 183 -0.75 -12.84 5.84
C GLU A 183 -2.19 -12.60 5.37
N ALA A 184 -2.94 -11.75 6.08
CA ALA A 184 -4.28 -11.36 5.69
C ALA A 184 -4.31 -10.69 4.32
N PHE A 185 -3.32 -9.83 4.09
CA PHE A 185 -3.14 -9.18 2.81
C PHE A 185 -2.81 -10.19 1.70
N ASN A 186 -1.89 -11.14 1.93
CA ASN A 186 -1.57 -12.20 0.98
C ASN A 186 -2.81 -13.03 0.60
N ARG A 187 -3.56 -13.54 1.58
CA ARG A 187 -4.79 -14.33 1.34
C ARG A 187 -5.83 -13.53 0.55
N THR A 188 -5.99 -12.26 0.88
CA THR A 188 -6.92 -11.37 0.17
C THR A 188 -6.48 -11.18 -1.29
N MET A 189 -5.19 -10.95 -1.54
CA MET A 189 -4.68 -10.79 -2.91
C MET A 189 -4.86 -12.06 -3.75
N GLN A 190 -4.61 -13.22 -3.15
CA GLN A 190 -4.85 -14.51 -3.79
C GLN A 190 -6.32 -14.70 -4.18
N ASP A 191 -7.23 -14.37 -3.26
CA ASP A 191 -8.68 -14.42 -3.49
C ASP A 191 -9.12 -13.44 -4.60
N LEU A 192 -8.69 -12.18 -4.50
CA LEU A 192 -9.07 -11.12 -5.44
C LEU A 192 -8.57 -11.36 -6.85
N ARG A 193 -7.35 -11.91 -7.00
CA ARG A 193 -6.71 -12.17 -8.30
C ARG A 193 -6.93 -13.59 -8.82
N GLY A 194 -7.48 -14.50 -8.00
CA GLY A 194 -7.70 -15.90 -8.39
C GLY A 194 -6.40 -16.66 -8.65
N ASN A 195 -5.31 -16.28 -7.98
CA ASN A 195 -3.97 -16.87 -8.16
C ASN A 195 -3.41 -17.25 -6.78
N GLN A 196 -2.98 -18.51 -6.61
CA GLN A 196 -2.46 -19.02 -5.33
C GLN A 196 -0.98 -18.68 -5.09
N GLN A 197 -0.30 -18.06 -6.05
CA GLN A 197 1.05 -17.52 -5.84
C GLN A 197 1.06 -16.44 -4.74
N LEU A 198 2.24 -16.11 -4.24
CA LEU A 198 2.43 -15.03 -3.28
C LEU A 198 1.79 -13.73 -3.77
N PHE A 199 0.94 -13.15 -2.94
CA PHE A 199 0.12 -11.97 -3.20
C PHE A 199 -0.65 -12.03 -4.53
N GLY A 200 -1.10 -13.23 -4.94
CA GLY A 200 -1.78 -13.41 -6.22
C GLY A 200 -0.90 -13.08 -7.43
N GLY A 201 0.43 -13.23 -7.30
CA GLY A 201 1.40 -12.87 -8.33
C GLY A 201 1.63 -11.36 -8.47
N ALA A 202 1.18 -10.55 -7.50
CA ALA A 202 1.49 -9.13 -7.49
C ALA A 202 2.94 -8.87 -7.07
N LEU A 203 3.49 -7.73 -7.51
CA LEU A 203 4.78 -7.25 -7.04
C LEU A 203 4.58 -6.40 -5.78
N ILE A 204 5.22 -6.83 -4.69
CA ILE A 204 5.19 -6.17 -3.39
C ILE A 204 6.60 -5.70 -3.05
N LEU A 205 6.74 -4.42 -2.72
CA LEU A 205 7.96 -3.86 -2.14
C LEU A 205 7.66 -3.40 -0.71
N LEU A 206 8.19 -4.14 0.24
CA LEU A 206 8.17 -3.81 1.65
C LEU A 206 9.39 -2.95 1.97
N SER A 207 9.22 -1.92 2.78
CA SER A 207 10.34 -1.10 3.24
C SER A 207 10.21 -0.80 4.72
N GLY A 208 11.35 -0.66 5.39
CA GLY A 208 11.39 -0.40 6.82
C GLY A 208 12.79 -0.58 7.39
N ASP A 209 12.92 -0.29 8.67
CA ASP A 209 14.13 -0.53 9.43
C ASP A 209 13.78 -1.42 10.62
N PHE A 210 14.24 -2.68 10.61
CA PHE A 210 14.00 -3.59 11.73
C PHE A 210 14.72 -3.13 13.01
N ARG A 211 15.61 -2.14 12.92
CA ARG A 211 16.32 -1.55 14.07
C ARG A 211 15.53 -0.43 14.75
N GLN A 212 14.48 0.11 14.13
CA GLN A 212 13.84 1.35 14.61
C GLN A 212 12.66 1.15 15.57
N THR A 213 11.99 0.00 15.62
CA THR A 213 11.09 -0.49 16.70
C THR A 213 10.35 -1.76 16.26
N LEU A 214 10.07 -2.69 17.18
CA LEU A 214 9.23 -3.88 16.93
C LEU A 214 7.73 -3.50 16.93
N PRO A 215 6.83 -4.34 16.37
CA PRO A 215 5.39 -4.11 16.46
C PRO A 215 4.92 -3.96 17.91
N VAL A 216 4.18 -2.90 18.21
CA VAL A 216 3.65 -2.65 19.57
C VAL A 216 2.44 -3.54 19.82
N ILE A 217 2.54 -4.41 20.82
CA ILE A 217 1.42 -5.24 21.30
C ILE A 217 1.09 -4.79 22.73
N PRO A 218 -0.13 -4.30 23.02
CA PRO A 218 -0.48 -3.90 24.38
C PRO A 218 -0.41 -5.11 25.33
N ARG A 219 0.42 -5.01 26.39
CA ARG A 219 0.59 -6.04 27.44
C ARG A 219 1.28 -7.35 26.96
N SER A 220 2.14 -7.28 25.95
CA SER A 220 2.93 -8.42 25.46
C SER A 220 4.15 -8.74 26.33
N THR A 221 4.63 -9.98 26.19
CA THR A 221 6.00 -10.36 26.55
C THR A 221 6.95 -10.12 25.36
N PRO A 222 8.29 -10.04 25.58
CA PRO A 222 9.26 -9.92 24.49
C PRO A 222 9.16 -11.04 23.44
N ALA A 223 8.76 -12.26 23.85
CA ALA A 223 8.53 -13.37 22.94
C ALA A 223 7.31 -13.13 22.02
N ASP A 224 6.27 -12.48 22.53
CA ASP A 224 5.08 -12.13 21.75
C ASP A 224 5.38 -11.04 20.71
N GLU A 225 6.24 -10.07 21.05
CA GLU A 225 6.71 -9.02 20.14
C GLU A 225 7.54 -9.61 18.99
N ILE A 226 8.46 -10.53 19.30
CA ILE A 226 9.23 -11.27 18.29
C ILE A 226 8.30 -12.12 17.41
N ASN A 227 7.33 -12.81 18.01
CA ASN A 227 6.34 -13.60 17.28
C ASN A 227 5.39 -12.76 16.42
N ALA A 228 5.25 -11.46 16.66
CA ALA A 228 4.47 -10.55 15.82
C ALA A 228 5.28 -9.91 14.69
N CYS A 229 6.61 -9.98 14.74
CA CYS A 229 7.49 -9.40 13.73
C CYS A 229 7.32 -10.05 12.36
N LEU A 230 7.55 -9.27 11.30
CA LEU A 230 7.55 -9.80 9.93
C LEU A 230 8.54 -10.95 9.72
N LYS A 231 9.69 -10.93 10.41
CA LYS A 231 10.69 -12.01 10.35
C LYS A 231 10.16 -13.35 10.85
N SER A 232 9.14 -13.37 11.71
CA SER A 232 8.49 -14.60 12.19
C SER A 232 7.20 -14.94 11.42
N SER A 233 6.97 -14.28 10.28
CA SER A 233 5.93 -14.65 9.32
C SER A 233 6.39 -15.80 8.43
N VAL A 234 5.47 -16.41 7.69
CA VAL A 234 5.77 -17.40 6.64
C VAL A 234 6.66 -16.86 5.52
N PHE A 235 6.91 -15.54 5.50
CA PHE A 235 7.81 -14.87 4.56
C PHE A 235 9.17 -14.55 5.17
N GLY A 236 9.42 -14.97 6.42
CA GLY A 236 10.62 -14.68 7.21
C GLY A 236 11.94 -14.88 6.46
N ASP A 237 12.09 -16.06 5.85
CA ASP A 237 13.29 -16.48 5.12
C ASP A 237 13.56 -15.62 3.86
N MET A 238 12.56 -14.86 3.38
CA MET A 238 12.71 -13.96 2.23
C MET A 238 13.34 -12.61 2.60
N TYR A 239 13.49 -12.32 3.89
CA TYR A 239 14.08 -11.08 4.41
C TYR A 239 15.57 -11.20 4.76
N GLU A 240 16.18 -12.38 4.56
CA GLU A 240 17.57 -12.68 4.98
C GLU A 240 18.59 -12.76 3.83
N ASN A 241 18.23 -12.37 2.61
CA ASN A 241 19.16 -12.33 1.46
C ASN A 241 19.64 -10.92 1.12
#